data_AF-A0A2S2PVC2-F1
#
_entry.id   AF-A0A2S2PVC2-F1
#
_cell.length_a   1.000
_cell.length_b   1.000
_cell.length_c   1.000
_cell.angle_alpha   90.00
_cell.angle_beta   90.00
_cell.angle_gamma   90.00
#
_symmetry.space_group_name_H-M   'P 1'
#
loop_
_entity.id
_entity.type
_entity.pdbx_description
1 polymer ?
#
loop_
_entity_poly.entity_id
_entity_poly.type
_entity_poly.pdbx_seq_one_letter_code
_entity_poly.pdbx_strand_id
1 'polypeptide(L)'
;MKPTILLNVAVDSFIFIVLTFMFIIVYLTPKSDTTLNLIKIGTSILYLASRLFIYCYLFENINIQRELVNFSIYSCNWTKMDLKFKNLLLCTLRMNDANQMVIKATPKKIINLQLFANVLI
;
A
#
# COMPACT_ATOMS: atom_id res chain seq x y z
N MET A 1 5.91 -8.90 -8.34
CA MET A 1 4.62 -8.16 -8.35
C MET A 1 4.34 -7.69 -9.77
N LYS A 2 3.10 -7.82 -10.29
CA LYS A 2 2.83 -7.34 -11.65
C LYS A 2 2.94 -5.80 -11.66
N PRO A 3 3.78 -5.20 -12.54
CA PRO A 3 4.00 -3.74 -12.60
C PRO A 3 2.71 -2.94 -12.82
N THR A 4 1.66 -3.60 -13.32
CA THR A 4 0.31 -3.05 -13.46
C THR A 4 -0.31 -2.55 -12.16
N ILE A 5 -0.06 -3.17 -11.00
CA ILE A 5 -0.69 -2.73 -9.74
C ILE A 5 -0.06 -1.44 -9.23
N LEU A 6 1.27 -1.32 -9.32
CA LEU A 6 1.99 -0.10 -8.92
C LEU A 6 1.60 1.08 -9.83
N LEU A 7 1.54 0.84 -11.14
CA LEU A 7 1.07 1.81 -12.12
C LEU A 7 -0.35 2.29 -11.77
N ASN A 8 -1.24 1.36 -11.43
CA ASN A 8 -2.62 1.66 -11.09
C ASN A 8 -2.73 2.54 -9.83
N VAL A 9 -1.95 2.25 -8.79
CA VAL A 9 -1.90 3.08 -7.57
C VAL A 9 -1.37 4.48 -7.87
N ALA A 10 -0.35 4.62 -8.72
CA ALA A 10 0.18 5.92 -9.13
C ALA A 10 -0.84 6.75 -9.92
N VAL A 11 -1.56 6.11 -10.85
CA VAL A 11 -2.63 6.74 -11.63
C VAL A 11 -3.80 7.15 -10.73
N ASP A 12 -4.25 6.27 -9.84
CA ASP A 12 -5.33 6.56 -8.88
C ASP A 12 -4.97 7.75 -7.97
N SER A 13 -3.71 7.82 -7.52
CA SER A 13 -3.21 8.94 -6.70
C SER A 13 -3.22 10.27 -7.46
N PHE A 14 -2.83 10.26 -8.73
CA PHE A 14 -2.88 11.45 -9.58
C PHE A 14 -4.32 11.92 -9.82
N ILE A 15 -5.24 10.99 -10.09
CA ILE A 15 -6.67 11.29 -10.27
C ILE A 15 -7.27 11.88 -8.99
N PHE A 16 -6.88 11.37 -7.81
CA PHE A 16 -7.33 11.90 -6.53
C PHE A 16 -6.94 13.38 -6.33
N ILE A 17 -5.72 13.75 -6.69
CA ILE A 17 -5.24 15.15 -6.65
C ILE A 17 -6.07 16.02 -7.60
N VAL A 18 -6.29 15.58 -8.84
CA VAL A 18 -7.10 16.36 -9.81
C VAL A 18 -8.53 16.55 -9.32
N LEU A 19 -9.16 15.51 -8.77
CA LEU A 19 -10.54 15.59 -8.27
C LEU A 19 -10.68 16.51 -7.06
N THR A 20 -9.71 16.54 -6.15
CA THR A 20 -9.72 17.46 -5.00
C THR A 20 -9.58 18.91 -5.45
N PHE A 21 -8.73 19.21 -6.43
CA PHE A 21 -8.68 20.54 -7.05
C PHE A 21 -10.00 20.92 -7.72
N MET A 22 -10.62 20.00 -8.47
CA MET A 22 -11.92 20.25 -9.11
C MET A 22 -13.03 20.48 -8.09
N PHE A 23 -13.01 19.77 -6.95
CA PHE A 23 -13.93 19.97 -5.85
C PHE A 23 -13.83 21.40 -5.29
N ILE A 24 -12.61 21.89 -5.05
CA ILE A 24 -12.35 23.25 -4.56
C ILE A 24 -12.87 24.30 -5.56
N ILE A 25 -12.60 24.13 -6.86
CA ILE A 25 -13.05 25.07 -7.90
C ILE A 25 -14.58 25.15 -7.97
N VAL A 26 -15.26 24.00 -7.94
CA VAL A 26 -16.73 23.93 -7.98
C VAL A 26 -17.34 24.54 -6.71
N TYR A 27 -16.72 24.32 -5.56
CA TYR A 27 -17.14 24.93 -4.30
C TYR A 27 -17.03 26.46 -4.33
N LEU A 28 -15.93 26.99 -4.88
CA LEU A 28 -15.66 28.43 -4.94
C LEU A 28 -16.46 29.17 -6.05
N THR A 29 -16.95 28.45 -7.07
CA THR A 29 -17.70 29.05 -8.20
C THR A 29 -19.13 28.50 -8.26
N PRO A 30 -20.02 28.88 -7.33
CA PRO A 30 -21.37 28.36 -7.29
C PRO A 30 -22.19 28.84 -8.50
N LYS A 31 -22.62 27.87 -9.32
CA LYS A 31 -23.66 27.96 -10.36
C LYS A 31 -24.95 27.21 -9.92
N SER A 32 -26.00 27.22 -10.74
CA SER A 32 -27.26 26.52 -10.45
C SER A 32 -27.09 25.03 -10.15
N ASP A 33 -26.16 24.35 -10.84
CA ASP A 33 -26.01 22.89 -10.79
C ASP A 33 -24.92 22.43 -9.77
N THR A 34 -24.48 23.33 -8.90
CA THR A 34 -23.32 23.12 -8.02
C THR A 34 -23.52 21.97 -7.04
N THR A 35 -24.72 21.83 -6.47
CA THR A 35 -25.03 20.80 -5.48
C THR A 35 -24.88 19.39 -6.05
N LEU A 36 -25.40 19.15 -7.26
CA LEU A 36 -25.31 17.84 -7.92
C LEU A 36 -23.87 17.50 -8.32
N ASN A 37 -23.10 18.49 -8.79
CA ASN A 37 -21.69 18.31 -9.12
C ASN A 37 -20.83 18.05 -7.87
N LEU A 38 -21.09 18.72 -6.75
CA LEU A 38 -20.40 18.46 -5.48
C LEU A 38 -20.65 17.04 -4.97
N ILE A 39 -21.89 16.55 -5.04
CA ILE A 39 -22.23 15.17 -4.65
C ILE A 39 -21.50 14.17 -5.55
N LYS A 40 -21.46 14.40 -6.87
CA LYS A 40 -20.80 13.51 -7.83
C LYS A 40 -19.28 13.47 -7.65
N ILE A 41 -18.64 14.62 -7.43
CA ILE A 41 -17.20 14.70 -7.19
C ILE A 41 -16.88 14.10 -5.81
N GLY A 42 -17.66 14.42 -4.78
CA GLY A 42 -17.47 13.90 -3.43
C GLY A 42 -17.58 12.37 -3.36
N THR A 43 -18.60 11.78 -4.00
CA THR A 43 -18.74 10.31 -4.09
C THR A 43 -17.57 9.67 -4.83
N SER A 44 -17.04 10.33 -5.87
CA SER A 44 -15.87 9.85 -6.62
C SER A 44 -14.59 9.89 -5.77
N ILE A 45 -14.39 10.95 -4.98
CA ILE A 45 -13.28 11.08 -4.02
C ILE A 45 -13.34 9.98 -2.96
N LEU A 46 -14.52 9.73 -2.38
CA LEU A 46 -14.72 8.65 -1.40
C LEU A 46 -14.41 7.27 -1.99
N TYR A 47 -14.88 7.01 -3.21
CA TYR A 47 -14.58 5.75 -3.91
C TYR A 47 -13.07 5.54 -4.10
N LEU A 48 -12.36 6.54 -4.61
CA LEU A 48 -10.90 6.48 -4.79
C LEU A 48 -10.16 6.32 -3.46
N ALA A 49 -10.57 7.06 -2.42
CA ALA A 49 -9.98 6.94 -1.09
C ALA A 49 -10.14 5.52 -0.51
N SER A 50 -11.33 4.93 -0.63
CA SER A 50 -11.58 3.55 -0.18
C SER A 50 -10.72 2.52 -0.91
N ARG A 51 -10.51 2.71 -2.22
CA ARG A 51 -9.70 1.83 -3.06
C ARG A 51 -8.22 1.93 -2.70
N LEU A 52 -7.69 3.14 -2.51
CA LEU A 52 -6.33 3.38 -2.03
C LEU A 52 -6.12 2.79 -0.63
N PHE A 53 -7.11 2.94 0.26
CA PHE A 53 -7.08 2.35 1.60
C PHE A 53 -6.95 0.82 1.55
N ILE A 54 -7.79 0.14 0.76
CA ILE A 54 -7.74 -1.33 0.61
C ILE A 54 -6.37 -1.77 0.12
N TYR A 55 -5.78 -1.08 -0.88
CA TYR A 55 -4.44 -1.40 -1.36
C TYR A 55 -3.38 -1.23 -0.27
N CYS A 56 -3.38 -0.10 0.44
CA CYS A 56 -2.41 0.15 1.51
C CYS A 56 -2.53 -0.87 2.65
N TYR A 57 -3.76 -1.20 3.05
CA TYR A 57 -4.05 -2.21 4.07
C TYR A 57 -3.55 -3.61 3.66
N LEU A 58 -3.85 -4.02 2.43
CA LEU A 58 -3.40 -5.31 1.92
C LEU A 58 -1.87 -5.41 1.90
N PHE A 59 -1.19 -4.35 1.46
CA PHE A 59 0.27 -4.32 1.41
C PHE A 59 0.93 -4.33 2.78
N GLU A 60 0.36 -3.61 3.74
CA GLU A 60 0.84 -3.64 5.11
C GLU A 60 0.66 -5.01 5.74
N ASN A 61 -0.51 -5.64 5.57
CA ASN A 61 -0.74 -6.99 6.09
C ASN A 61 0.24 -8.00 5.46
N ILE A 62 0.50 -7.92 4.15
CA ILE A 62 1.52 -8.77 3.51
C ILE A 62 2.90 -8.54 4.16
N ASN A 63 3.27 -7.29 4.45
CA ASN A 63 4.55 -7.00 5.09
C ASN A 63 4.63 -7.56 6.51
N ILE A 64 3.58 -7.39 7.32
CA ILE A 64 3.50 -7.92 8.69
C ILE A 64 3.59 -9.44 8.69
N GLN A 65 2.78 -10.12 7.86
CA GLN A 65 2.78 -11.58 7.79
C GLN A 65 4.15 -12.13 7.38
N ARG A 66 4.87 -11.44 6.49
CA ARG A 66 6.23 -11.82 6.11
C ARG A 66 7.21 -11.71 7.27
N GLU A 67 7.17 -10.62 8.05
CA GLU A 67 8.00 -10.45 9.24
C GLU A 67 7.70 -11.52 10.28
N LEU A 68 6.41 -11.86 10.47
CA LEU A 68 5.98 -12.95 11.35
C LEU A 68 6.52 -14.31 10.91
N VAL A 69 6.51 -14.61 9.61
CA VAL A 69 7.09 -15.85 9.08
C VAL A 69 8.59 -15.91 9.37
N ASN A 70 9.35 -14.85 9.09
CA ASN A 70 10.78 -14.81 9.39
C ASN A 70 11.07 -14.97 10.89
N PHE A 71 10.29 -14.29 11.73
CA PHE A 71 10.39 -14.42 13.18
C PHE A 71 10.08 -15.85 13.65
N SER A 72 9.03 -16.48 13.13
CA SER A 72 8.66 -17.85 13.48
C SER A 72 9.74 -18.87 13.10
N ILE A 73 10.35 -18.72 11.92
CA ILE A 73 11.47 -19.55 11.47
C ILE A 73 12.68 -19.36 12.39
N TYR A 74 12.99 -18.12 12.78
CA TYR A 74 14.09 -17.84 13.70
C TYR A 74 13.85 -18.39 15.12
N SER A 75 12.60 -18.38 15.58
CA SER A 75 12.20 -18.84 16.92
C SER A 75 12.29 -20.36 17.13
N CYS A 76 12.51 -21.14 16.06
CA CYS A 76 12.68 -22.59 16.20
C CYS A 76 14.01 -22.95 16.87
N ASN A 77 14.14 -24.17 17.40
CA ASN A 77 15.35 -24.63 18.10
C ASN A 77 16.49 -25.01 17.13
N TRP A 78 16.75 -24.17 16.13
CA TRP A 78 17.68 -24.42 15.01
C TRP A 78 19.11 -24.67 15.46
N THR A 79 19.51 -24.19 16.65
CA THR A 79 20.84 -24.41 17.21
C THR A 79 21.13 -25.89 17.45
N LYS A 80 20.12 -26.67 17.87
CA LYS A 80 20.21 -28.12 18.12
C LYS A 80 19.98 -28.98 16.87
N MET A 81 19.64 -28.37 15.74
CA MET A 81 19.38 -29.08 14.48
C MET A 81 20.68 -29.38 13.71
N ASP A 82 20.59 -30.29 12.74
CA ASP A 82 21.70 -30.70 11.90
C ASP A 82 22.13 -29.61 10.89
N LEU A 83 23.31 -29.79 10.28
CA LEU A 83 23.87 -28.83 9.33
C LEU A 83 22.96 -28.65 8.10
N LYS A 84 22.29 -29.73 7.68
CA LYS A 84 21.37 -29.69 6.53
C LYS A 84 20.17 -28.80 6.83
N PHE A 85 19.56 -28.93 8.00
CA PHE A 85 18.45 -28.06 8.42
C PHE A 85 18.90 -26.59 8.54
N LYS A 86 20.07 -26.33 9.12
CA LYS A 86 20.62 -24.97 9.24
C LYS A 86 20.82 -24.31 7.87
N ASN A 87 21.36 -25.05 6.91
CA ASN A 87 21.53 -24.56 5.53
C ASN A 87 20.18 -24.31 4.85
N LEU A 88 19.20 -25.19 5.05
CA LEU A 88 17.85 -25.00 4.51
C LEU A 88 17.19 -23.74 5.11
N LEU A 89 17.27 -23.58 6.43
CA LEU A 89 16.73 -22.42 7.15
C LEU A 89 17.36 -21.12 6.66
N LEU A 90 18.69 -21.09 6.50
CA LEU A 90 19.39 -19.94 5.95
C LEU A 90 18.94 -19.64 4.51
N CYS A 91 18.78 -20.67 3.68
CA CYS A 91 18.25 -20.52 2.33
C CYS A 91 16.82 -19.97 2.34
N THR A 92 15.94 -20.47 3.21
CA THR A 92 14.56 -19.98 3.33
C THR A 92 14.53 -18.52 3.77
N LEU A 93 15.30 -18.14 4.78
CA LEU A 93 15.41 -16.74 5.22
C LEU A 93 15.94 -15.84 4.10
N ARG A 94 17.00 -16.27 3.40
CA ARG A 94 17.57 -15.53 2.26
C ARG A 94 16.59 -15.42 1.10
N MET A 95 15.84 -16.45 0.78
CA MET A 95 14.83 -16.40 -0.27
C MET A 95 13.68 -15.49 0.12
N ASN A 96 13.23 -15.53 1.37
CA ASN A 96 12.14 -14.69 1.86
C ASN A 96 12.55 -13.22 1.98
N ASP A 97 13.82 -12.95 2.29
CA ASP A 97 14.39 -11.60 2.33
C ASP A 97 14.75 -11.06 0.94
N ALA A 98 15.36 -11.87 0.06
CA ALA A 98 15.67 -11.51 -1.33
C ALA A 98 14.41 -11.24 -2.16
N ASN A 99 13.29 -11.87 -1.77
CA ASN A 99 11.97 -11.50 -2.26
C ASN A 99 11.50 -10.22 -1.56
N GLN A 100 12.29 -9.13 -1.68
CA GLN A 100 12.00 -7.77 -1.22
C GLN A 100 10.78 -7.18 -1.94
N MET A 101 9.64 -7.87 -1.93
CA MET A 101 8.32 -7.33 -2.16
C MET A 101 7.86 -6.51 -0.96
N VAL A 102 8.78 -5.81 -0.27
CA VAL A 102 8.37 -4.57 0.39
C VAL A 102 8.01 -3.68 -0.78
N ILE A 103 6.73 -3.40 -0.94
CA ILE A 103 6.25 -2.59 -2.06
C ILE A 103 6.63 -1.17 -1.72
N LYS A 104 7.86 -0.86 -2.10
CA LYS A 104 8.49 0.44 -2.01
C LYS A 104 7.94 1.24 -3.18
N ALA A 105 7.07 2.21 -2.92
CA ALA A 105 6.70 3.23 -3.92
C ALA A 105 7.93 4.01 -4.40
N THR A 106 8.95 4.10 -3.53
CA THR A 106 10.26 4.70 -3.79
C THR A 106 11.27 3.99 -2.89
N PRO A 107 12.58 3.90 -3.19
CA PRO A 107 13.58 3.28 -2.31
C PRO A 107 13.52 3.72 -0.83
N LYS A 108 12.92 4.88 -0.52
CA LYS A 108 12.71 5.41 0.83
C LYS A 108 11.25 5.37 1.35
N LYS A 109 10.26 5.02 0.53
CA LYS A 109 8.83 5.06 0.91
C LYS A 109 8.16 3.73 0.67
N ILE A 110 7.71 3.10 1.75
CA ILE A 110 6.94 1.85 1.74
C ILE A 110 5.46 2.21 1.61
N ILE A 111 4.71 1.50 0.76
CA ILE A 111 3.26 1.64 0.70
C ILE A 111 2.66 0.90 1.91
N ASN A 112 2.21 1.66 2.91
CA ASN A 112 1.55 1.18 4.13
C ASN A 112 0.44 2.18 4.55
N LEU A 113 -0.36 1.87 5.59
CA LEU A 113 -1.35 2.82 6.13
C LEU A 113 -0.72 4.15 6.51
N GLN A 114 0.54 4.15 6.97
CA GLN A 114 1.22 5.38 7.33
C GLN A 114 1.42 6.31 6.12
N LEU A 115 1.69 5.76 4.94
CA LEU A 115 1.74 6.54 3.70
C LEU A 115 0.35 7.08 3.33
N PHE A 116 -0.71 6.28 3.52
CA PHE A 116 -2.09 6.74 3.31
C PHE A 116 -2.48 7.87 4.27
N ALA A 117 -2.16 7.74 5.56
CA ALA A 117 -2.39 8.78 6.56
C ALA A 117 -1.68 10.09 6.19
N ASN A 118 -0.43 10.02 5.74
CA ASN A 118 0.34 11.18 5.28
C ASN A 118 -0.18 11.82 3.97
N VAL A 119 -1.05 11.14 3.22
CA VAL A 119 -1.67 11.69 2.00
C VAL A 119 -3.04 12.31 2.30
N LEU A 120 -3.71 11.85 3.36
CA LEU A 120 -5.00 12.35 3.81
C LEU A 120 -4.91 13.53 4.78
N ILE A 121 -3.83 13.61 5.57
CA ILE A 121 -3.54 14.65 6.57
C ILE A 121 -2.54 15.64 5.97
#